data_AF-A0AAW1LXI2-F1
#
_entry.id   AF-A0AAW1LXI2-F1
#
_cell.length_a   1.000
_cell.length_b   1.000
_cell.length_c   1.000
_cell.angle_alpha   90.00
_cell.angle_beta   90.00
_cell.angle_gamma   90.00
#
_symmetry.space_group_name_H-M   'P 1'
#
loop_
_entity.id
_entity.type
_entity.pdbx_description
1 polymer ?
#
loop_
_entity_poly.entity_id
_entity_poly.type
_entity_poly.pdbx_seq_one_letter_code
_entity_poly.pdbx_strand_id
1 'polypeptide(L)' 'MKVTVCFGNVRVVVPCGDGDILVKDLIREATLRYKKATGKDCTLLKRLAGGILVAHSFGQYYYVNGHQ' A
#
# COMPACT_ATOMS: atom_id res chain seq x y z
N MET A 1 -7.21 13.74 0.69
CA MET A 1 -7.52 12.33 1.02
C MET A 1 -6.25 11.59 1.45
N LYS A 2 -6.33 10.66 2.42
CA LYS A 2 -5.21 9.79 2.83
C LYS A 2 -5.70 8.35 2.97
N VAL A 3 -4.87 7.40 2.56
CA VAL A 3 -5.15 5.96 2.67
C VAL A 3 -4.07 5.29 3.50
N THR A 4 -4.43 4.23 4.21
CA THR A 4 -3.47 3.41 4.96
C THR A 4 -3.27 2.10 4.24
N VAL A 5 -2.03 1.79 3.89
CA VAL A 5 -1.65 0.56 3.21
C VAL A 5 -0.97 -0.37 4.22
N CYS A 6 -1.41 -1.62 4.28
CA CYS A 6 -0.87 -2.62 5.18
C CYS A 6 0.01 -3.61 4.40
N PHE A 7 1.28 -3.69 4.79
CA PHE A 7 2.27 -4.64 4.31
C PHE A 7 2.53 -5.67 5.41
N GLY A 8 1.65 -6.68 5.49
CA GLY A 8 1.63 -7.60 6.63
C GLY A 8 1.43 -6.82 7.94
N ASN A 9 2.45 -6.81 8.80
CA ASN A 9 2.41 -6.14 10.11
C ASN A 9 2.79 -4.65 10.07
N VAL A 10 3.26 -4.14 8.93
CA VAL A 10 3.68 -2.74 8.79
C VAL A 10 2.56 -1.94 8.14
N ARG A 11 2.18 -0.83 8.76
CA ARG A 11 1.15 0.07 8.24
C ARG A 11 1.80 1.37 7.79
N VAL A 12 1.44 1.82 6.60
CA VAL A 12 2.03 2.99 5.95
C VAL A 12 0.92 3.90 5.48
N VAL A 13 1.00 5.18 5.85
CA VAL A 13 0.03 6.17 5.39
C VAL A 13 0.53 6.78 4.07
N VAL A 14 -0.32 6.74 3.04
CA VAL A 14 -0.07 7.35 1.75
C VAL A 14 -1.05 8.51 1.55
N PRO A 15 -0.55 9.75 1.35
CA PRO A 15 -1.38 10.85 0.91
C PRO A 15 -1.76 10.66 -0.57
N CYS A 16 -3.05 10.68 -0.89
CA CYS A 16 -3.58 10.48 -2.25
C CYS A 16 -4.09 11.76 -2.91
N GLY A 17 -3.76 12.94 -2.36
CA GLY A 17 -4.29 14.22 -2.89
C GLY A 17 -5.82 14.20 -2.93
N ASP A 18 -6.39 14.42 -4.11
CA ASP A 18 -7.83 14.47 -4.37
C ASP A 18 -8.50 13.09 -4.52
N GLY A 19 -7.74 11.99 -4.51
CA GLY A 19 -8.26 10.62 -4.59
C GLY A 19 -8.27 10.00 -5.99
N ASP A 20 -7.88 10.75 -7.02
CA ASP A 20 -7.78 10.29 -8.42
C ASP A 20 -6.38 9.72 -8.73
N ILE A 21 -5.91 8.79 -7.90
CA ILE A 21 -4.60 8.15 -8.09
C ILE A 21 -4.80 6.70 -8.53
N LEU A 22 -4.04 6.28 -9.53
CA LEU A 22 -4.06 4.90 -9.98
C LEU A 22 -3.56 3.98 -8.86
N VAL A 23 -4.14 2.78 -8.77
CA VAL A 23 -3.71 1.76 -7.82
C VAL A 23 -2.21 1.46 -7.96
N LYS A 24 -1.67 1.51 -9.18
CA LYS A 24 -0.23 1.36 -9.45
C LYS A 24 0.61 2.44 -8.78
N ASP A 25 0.20 3.70 -8.88
CA ASP A 25 0.88 4.83 -8.24
C ASP A 25 0.74 4.78 -6.72
N LEU A 26 -0.43 4.37 -6.22
CA LEU A 26 -0.64 4.11 -4.80
C LEU A 26 0.34 3.07 -4.26
N ILE A 27 0.47 1.94 -4.95
CA ILE A 27 1.40 0.87 -4.55
C ILE A 27 2.84 1.37 -4.58
N ARG A 28 3.21 2.15 -5.59
CA ARG A 28 4.56 2.74 -5.71
C ARG A 28 4.86 3.67 -4.54
N GLU A 29 3.95 4.59 -4.23
CA GLU A 29 4.09 5.54 -3.13
C GLU A 29 4.08 4.87 -1.75
N ALA A 30 3.29 3.80 -1.59
CA ALA A 30 3.25 2.97 -0.39
C ALA A 30 4.55 2.19 -0.22
N THR A 31 5.08 1.62 -1.30
CA THR A 31 6.34 0.87 -1.35
C THR A 31 7.53 1.74 -0.96
N LEU A 32 7.62 2.96 -1.48
CA LEU A 32 8.69 3.90 -1.14
C LEU A 32 8.68 4.24 0.35
N ARG A 33 7.50 4.48 0.92
CA ARG A 33 7.34 4.76 2.35
C ARG A 33 7.59 3.53 3.22
N TYR A 34 7.15 2.35 2.80
CA TYR A 34 7.46 1.09 3.48
C TYR A 34 8.97 0.86 3.53
N LYS A 35 9.68 1.04 2.41
CA LYS A 35 11.14 0.91 2.35
C LYS A 35 11.81 1.92 3.26
N LYS A 36 11.33 3.16 3.33
CA LYS A 36 11.87 4.19 4.23
C LYS A 36 11.62 3.87 5.71
N ALA A 37 10.44 3.34 6.06
CA ALA A 37 10.07 3.03 7.43
C ALA A 37 10.75 1.76 7.96
N THR A 38 11.01 0.79 7.08
CA THR A 38 11.51 -0.54 7.48
C THR A 38 12.95 -0.81 7.09
N GLY A 39 13.53 0.00 6.18
CA GLY A 39 14.82 -0.26 5.55
C GLY A 39 14.86 -1.49 4.64
N LYS A 40 13.71 -2.15 4.42
CA LYS A 40 13.62 -3.42 3.68
C LYS A 40 13.15 -3.18 2.26
N ASP A 41 13.81 -3.83 1.31
CA ASP A 41 13.34 -3.85 -0.07
C ASP A 41 12.03 -4.62 -0.19
N CYS A 42 11.12 -4.04 -0.97
CA CYS A 42 9.78 -4.56 -1.24
C CYS A 42 9.77 -5.88 -2.04
N THR A 43 10.91 -6.55 -2.24
CA THR A 43 10.97 -7.93 -2.75
C THR A 43 10.12 -8.89 -1.89
N LEU A 44 9.85 -8.52 -0.64
CA LEU A 44 8.89 -9.19 0.24
C LEU A 44 7.44 -9.15 -0.31
N LEU A 45 7.01 -8.10 -1.00
CA LEU A 45 5.68 -8.06 -1.64
C LEU A 45 5.49 -9.13 -2.71
N LYS A 46 6.56 -9.52 -3.40
CA LYS A 46 6.51 -10.63 -4.36
C LYS A 46 6.41 -12.00 -3.67
N ARG A 47 6.89 -12.11 -2.43
CA ARG A 47 6.82 -13.32 -1.60
C ARG A 47 5.56 -13.40 -0.75
N LEU A 48 4.93 -12.26 -0.47
CA LEU A 48 3.59 -12.19 0.06
C LEU A 48 2.64 -12.59 -1.08
N ALA A 49 2.44 -13.90 -1.24
CA ALA A 49 1.35 -14.46 -2.04
C ALA A 49 -0.04 -13.94 -1.58
N GLY A 50 -0.11 -13.20 -0.47
CA GLY A 50 -1.25 -12.40 -0.07
C GLY A 50 -1.06 -10.94 -0.46
N GLY A 51 -1.91 -10.43 -1.35
CA GLY A 51 -1.99 -9.05 -1.82
C GLY A 51 -2.04 -7.95 -0.75
N ILE A 52 -2.09 -6.71 -1.25
CA ILE A 52 -1.96 -5.50 -0.44
C ILE A 52 -3.33 -5.11 0.11
N LEU A 53 -3.46 -4.94 1.42
CA LEU A 53 -4.69 -4.42 2.03
C LEU A 53 -4.61 -2.89 2.11
N VAL A 54 -5.53 -2.22 1.43
CA VAL A 54 -5.68 -0.76 1.42
C VAL A 54 -6.90 -0.39 2.26
N ALA A 55 -6.70 0.36 3.33
CA ALA A 55 -7.77 0.87 4.19
C ALA A 55 -8.02 2.35 3.89
N HIS A 56 -9.28 2.72 3.63
CA HIS A 56 -9.70 4.12 3.53
C HIS A 56 -10.16 4.65 4.90
N SER A 57 -10.12 5.97 5.09
CA SER A 57 -10.43 6.64 6.36
C SER A 57 -11.86 6.41 6.87
N PHE A 58 -12.75 5.82 6.05
CA PHE A 58 -14.13 5.45 6.38
C PHE A 58 -14.33 3.96 6.67
N GLY A 59 -13.25 3.19 6.91
CA GLY A 59 -13.36 1.77 7.29
C GLY A 59 -13.58 0.79 6.14
N GLN A 60 -13.45 1.22 4.88
CA GLN A 60 -13.45 0.32 3.73
C GLN A 60 -12.04 -0.24 3.48
N TYR A 61 -11.94 -1.57 3.35
CA TYR A 61 -10.72 -2.29 3.06
C TYR A 61 -10.79 -2.89 1.65
N TYR A 62 -9.79 -2.61 0.81
CA TYR A 62 -9.66 -3.15 -0.53
C TYR A 62 -8.42 -4.04 -0.61
N TYR A 63 -8.58 -5.23 -1.18
CA TYR A 63 -7.46 -6.14 -1.40
C TYR A 63 -6.98 -6.00 -2.84
N VAL A 64 -5.74 -5.55 -3.01
CA VAL A 64 -5.11 -5.48 -4.32
C VAL A 64 -4.29 -6.75 -4.52
N ASN A 65 -4.84 -7.69 -5.27
CA ASN A 65 -4.05 -8.79 -5.82
C ASN A 65 -3.05 -8.18 -6.80
N GLY A 66 -1.76 -8.44 -6.62
CA GLY A 66 -0.68 -7.93 -7.47
C GLY A 66 -0.66 -8.51 -8.89
N HIS A 67 -1.81 -8.90 -9.43
CA HIS A 67 -1.97 -9.59 -10.69
C HIS A 67 -2.95 -8.85 -11.61
N GLN A 68 -2.61 -7.60 -12.00
CA GLN A 68 -2.79 -7.07 -13.35
C GLN A 68 -1.97 -5.80 -13.56
#